data_AF-A0A534R483-F1
#
_entry.id   AF-A0A534R483-F1
#
_cell.length_a   1.000
_cell.length_b   1.000
_cell.length_c   1.000
_cell.angle_alpha   90.00
_cell.angle_beta   90.00
_cell.angle_gamma   90.00
#
_symmetry.space_group_name_H-M   'P 1'
#
loop_
_entity.id
_entity.type
_entity.pdbx_description
1 polymer ?
#
loop_
_entity_poly.entity_id
_entity_poly.type
_entity_poly.pdbx_seq_one_letter_code
_entity_poly.pdbx_strand_id
1 'polypeptide(L)'
;MATVEDGRVTRLRPDDDHVASRGYICPKGAVFHEVIHDPDRVLHPLKRTEEGWQRISWEQAITEIAERLNRIRAAHGPHAVALYHGNPSGWSYSHRIFSADWIDALGSGHSA
;
A
#
# COMPACT_ATOMS: atom_id res chain seq x y z
N MET A 1 -20.24 -6.41 -5.03
CA MET A 1 -20.53 -7.54 -4.13
C MET A 1 -19.59 -8.70 -4.40
N ALA A 2 -19.14 -9.39 -3.34
CA ALA A 2 -18.22 -10.52 -3.42
C ALA A 2 -18.94 -11.84 -3.15
N THR A 3 -18.65 -12.86 -3.95
CA THR A 3 -19.01 -14.25 -3.67
C THR A 3 -17.84 -14.91 -2.96
N VAL A 4 -18.12 -15.59 -1.84
CA VAL A 4 -17.12 -16.28 -1.03
C VAL A 4 -17.50 -17.75 -0.93
N GLU A 5 -16.57 -18.62 -1.31
CA GLU A 5 -16.69 -20.08 -1.27
C GLU A 5 -15.45 -20.63 -0.57
N ASP A 6 -15.64 -21.50 0.43
CA ASP A 6 -14.55 -22.08 1.23
C ASP A 6 -13.56 -21.04 1.80
N GLY A 7 -14.08 -19.89 2.24
CA GLY A 7 -13.27 -18.79 2.79
C GLY A 7 -12.50 -17.99 1.74
N ARG A 8 -12.71 -18.25 0.44
CA ARG A 8 -12.02 -17.61 -0.68
C ARG A 8 -12.97 -16.77 -1.51
N VAL A 9 -12.56 -15.56 -1.88
CA VAL A 9 -13.34 -14.72 -2.82
C VAL A 9 -13.22 -15.32 -4.22
N THR A 10 -14.32 -15.77 -4.82
CA THR A 10 -14.33 -16.43 -6.14
C THR A 10 -14.93 -15.57 -7.25
N ARG A 11 -15.67 -14.52 -6.90
CA ARG A 11 -16.25 -13.60 -7.90
C ARG A 11 -16.50 -12.22 -7.32
N LEU A 12 -16.34 -11.20 -8.16
CA LEU A 12 -16.84 -9.85 -7.90
C LEU A 12 -17.89 -9.49 -8.95
N ARG A 13 -18.99 -8.90 -8.49
CA ARG A 13 -20.07 -8.35 -9.34
C ARG A 13 -20.43 -6.94 -8.87
N PRO A 14 -21.02 -6.08 -9.71
CA PRO A 14 -21.52 -4.80 -9.23
C PRO A 14 -22.67 -5.00 -8.24
N ASP A 15 -22.99 -3.92 -7.54
CA ASP A 15 -24.24 -3.81 -6.80
C ASP A 15 -25.24 -3.03 -7.68
N ASP A 16 -26.32 -3.69 -8.07
CA ASP A 16 -27.31 -3.15 -9.02
C ASP A 16 -28.10 -1.99 -8.39
N ASP A 17 -28.23 -1.99 -7.06
CA ASP A 17 -28.94 -0.95 -6.30
C ASP A 17 -28.04 0.23 -5.91
N HIS A 18 -26.76 0.22 -6.30
CA HIS A 18 -25.81 1.25 -5.91
C HIS A 18 -26.18 2.63 -6.48
N VAL A 19 -26.46 3.60 -5.61
CA VAL A 19 -27.01 4.93 -5.96
C VAL A 19 -26.23 5.70 -7.03
N ALA A 20 -24.89 5.61 -7.02
CA ALA A 20 -24.05 6.31 -7.99
C ALA A 20 -23.80 5.50 -9.29
N SER A 21 -23.30 4.27 -9.17
CA SER A 21 -22.91 3.45 -10.33
C SER A 21 -24.04 2.67 -10.99
N ARG A 22 -25.18 2.43 -10.31
CA ARG A 22 -26.36 1.73 -10.83
C ARG A 22 -26.03 0.41 -11.52
N GLY A 23 -25.28 -0.45 -10.84
CA GLY A 23 -24.84 -1.72 -11.42
C GLY A 23 -23.62 -1.64 -12.34
N TYR A 24 -22.99 -0.47 -12.51
CA TYR A 24 -21.76 -0.39 -13.31
C TYR A 24 -20.51 -0.82 -12.51
N ILE A 25 -19.71 -1.67 -13.12
CA ILE A 25 -18.33 -1.97 -12.71
C ILE A 25 -17.46 -2.08 -13.97
N CYS A 26 -16.25 -1.53 -13.93
CA CYS A 26 -15.31 -1.71 -15.04
C CYS A 26 -14.75 -3.14 -15.06
N PRO A 27 -14.27 -3.65 -16.21
CA PRO A 27 -13.73 -5.01 -16.30
C PRO A 27 -12.62 -5.30 -15.29
N LYS A 28 -11.72 -4.32 -15.05
CA LYS A 28 -10.66 -4.42 -14.04
C LYS A 28 -11.18 -4.68 -12.63
N GLY A 29 -12.29 -4.04 -12.26
CA GLY A 29 -12.92 -4.24 -10.95
C GLY A 29 -13.59 -5.60 -10.83
N ALA A 30 -14.21 -6.10 -11.90
CA ALA A 30 -14.89 -7.39 -11.92
C ALA A 30 -13.91 -8.57 -11.71
N VAL A 31 -12.67 -8.44 -12.19
CA VAL A 31 -11.64 -9.48 -12.06
C VAL A 31 -10.66 -9.22 -10.91
N PHE A 32 -10.85 -8.18 -10.09
CA PHE A 32 -9.86 -7.78 -9.07
C PHE A 32 -9.60 -8.84 -8.00
N HIS A 33 -10.52 -9.79 -7.79
CA HIS A 33 -10.29 -10.93 -6.92
C HIS A 33 -9.08 -11.78 -7.35
N GLU A 34 -8.73 -11.81 -8.64
CA GLU A 34 -7.54 -12.52 -9.14
C GLU A 34 -6.25 -11.94 -8.56
N VAL A 35 -6.16 -10.62 -8.35
CA VAL A 35 -5.02 -9.96 -7.71
C VAL A 35 -4.81 -10.43 -6.27
N ILE A 36 -5.90 -10.75 -5.55
CA ILE A 36 -5.82 -11.26 -4.18
C ILE A 36 -5.15 -12.64 -4.14
N HIS A 37 -5.32 -13.41 -5.21
CA HIS A 37 -4.90 -14.81 -5.35
C HIS A 37 -3.72 -15.01 -6.29
N ASP A 38 -3.12 -13.91 -6.74
CA ASP A 38 -1.98 -13.92 -7.65
C ASP A 38 -0.80 -14.66 -6.99
N PRO A 39 -0.18 -15.66 -7.67
CA PRO A 39 0.97 -16.38 -7.12
C PRO A 39 2.18 -15.48 -6.86
N ASP A 40 2.28 -14.33 -7.53
CA ASP A 40 3.37 -13.35 -7.38
C ASP A 40 3.05 -12.27 -6.32
N ARG A 41 1.92 -12.39 -5.61
CA ARG A 41 1.54 -11.42 -4.58
C ARG A 41 2.58 -11.36 -3.46
N VAL A 42 3.05 -10.15 -3.15
CA VAL A 42 3.97 -9.92 -2.02
C VAL A 42 3.21 -10.02 -0.69
N LEU A 43 3.40 -11.14 0.01
CA LEU A 43 2.74 -11.42 1.30
C LEU A 43 3.63 -11.14 2.52
N HIS A 44 4.92 -10.90 2.30
CA HIS A 44 5.92 -10.75 3.35
C HIS A 44 6.88 -9.60 3.03
N PRO A 45 7.47 -8.95 4.04
CA PRO A 45 8.56 -8.01 3.82
C PRO A 45 9.74 -8.68 3.11
N LEU A 46 10.27 -8.01 2.10
CA LEU A 46 11.42 -8.45 1.31
C LEU A 46 12.53 -7.40 1.42
N LYS A 47 13.76 -7.85 1.61
CA LYS A 47 14.97 -7.02 1.62
C LYS A 47 15.86 -7.41 0.44
N ARG A 48 16.40 -6.41 -0.25
CA ARG A 48 17.38 -6.63 -1.32
C ARG A 48 18.77 -6.77 -0.71
N THR A 49 19.48 -7.83 -1.09
CA THR A 49 20.87 -8.12 -0.76
C THR A 49 21.68 -8.23 -2.06
N GLU A 50 22.98 -8.48 -1.95
CA GLU A 50 23.86 -8.74 -3.10
C GLU A 50 23.44 -10.00 -3.87
N GLU A 51 22.81 -10.96 -3.20
CA GLU A 51 22.36 -12.24 -3.75
C GLU A 51 20.92 -12.19 -4.30
N GLY A 52 20.18 -11.10 -4.06
CA GLY A 52 18.79 -10.94 -4.52
C GLY A 52 17.81 -10.54 -3.42
N TRP A 53 16.53 -10.88 -3.58
CA TRP A 53 15.50 -10.57 -2.59
C TRP A 53 15.40 -11.68 -1.54
N GLN A 54 15.43 -11.31 -0.27
CA GLN A 54 15.31 -12.21 0.86
C GLN A 54 14.13 -11.81 1.75
N ARG A 55 13.37 -12.80 2.22
CA ARG A 55 12.27 -12.56 3.17
C ARG A 55 12.84 -12.19 4.54
N ILE A 56 12.26 -11.17 5.15
CA ILE A 56 12.58 -10.74 6.53
C ILE A 56 11.32 -10.62 7.38
N SER A 57 11.47 -10.47 8.69
CA SER A 57 10.35 -10.21 9.60
C SER A 57 9.85 -8.77 9.48
N TRP A 58 8.60 -8.53 9.89
CA TRP A 58 8.07 -7.17 10.00
C TRP A 58 8.85 -6.31 10.99
N GLU A 59 9.23 -6.87 12.14
CA GLU A 59 10.05 -6.19 13.14
C GLU A 59 11.39 -5.74 12.55
N GLN A 60 12.09 -6.63 11.85
CA GLN A 60 13.35 -6.28 11.20
C GLN A 60 13.15 -5.20 10.13
N ALA A 61 12.15 -5.34 9.26
CA ALA A 61 11.89 -4.39 8.19
C ALA A 61 11.63 -2.97 8.74
N ILE A 62 10.76 -2.85 9.74
CA ILE A 62 10.40 -1.56 10.34
C ILE A 62 11.61 -0.96 11.07
N THR A 63 12.34 -1.75 11.85
CA THR A 63 13.54 -1.28 12.57
C THR A 63 14.60 -0.76 11.61
N GLU A 64 14.97 -1.52 10.58
CA GLU A 64 16.01 -1.10 9.63
C GLU A 64 15.60 0.16 8.83
N ILE A 65 14.33 0.27 8.44
CA ILE A 65 13.79 1.47 7.76
C ILE A 65 13.86 2.68 8.69
N ALA A 66 13.39 2.55 9.93
CA ALA A 66 13.40 3.62 10.92
C ALA A 66 14.82 4.10 11.22
N GLU A 67 15.76 3.20 11.45
CA GLU A 67 17.17 3.53 11.65
C GLU A 67 17.75 4.30 10.46
N ARG A 68 17.49 3.86 9.23
CA ARG A 68 18.00 4.52 8.03
C ARG A 68 17.40 5.91 7.84
N LEU A 69 16.09 6.06 8.04
CA LEU A 69 15.41 7.36 7.97
C LEU A 69 15.95 8.33 9.04
N ASN A 70 16.15 7.87 10.27
CA ASN A 70 16.74 8.68 11.34
C ASN A 70 18.16 9.14 11.01
N ARG A 71 19.00 8.26 10.45
CA ARG A 71 20.35 8.63 9.98
C ARG A 71 20.31 9.69 8.88
N ILE A 72 19.44 9.53 7.88
CA ILE A 72 19.27 10.50 6.79
C ILE A 72 18.82 11.85 7.34
N ARG A 73 17.81 11.86 8.22
CA ARG A 73 17.30 13.07 8.85
C ARG A 73 18.36 13.79 9.68
N ALA A 74 19.16 13.05 10.44
CA ALA A 74 20.24 13.63 11.23
C ALA A 74 21.35 14.25 10.36
N ALA A 75 21.67 13.63 9.22
CA ALA A 75 22.76 14.08 8.34
C ALA A 75 22.34 15.20 7.37
N HIS A 76 21.09 15.20 6.91
CA HIS A 76 20.64 16.04 5.78
C HIS A 76 19.39 16.89 6.10
N GLY A 77 18.87 16.79 7.32
CA GLY A 77 17.62 17.45 7.71
C GLY A 77 16.37 16.69 7.25
N PRO A 78 15.19 17.13 7.69
CA PRO A 78 13.94 16.42 7.44
C PRO A 78 13.53 16.45 5.96
N HIS A 79 13.80 17.52 5.22
CA HIS A 79 13.43 17.62 3.79
C HIS A 79 14.22 16.68 2.85
N ALA A 80 15.13 15.86 3.39
CA ALA A 80 15.79 14.79 2.65
C ALA A 80 14.91 13.53 2.48
N VAL A 81 13.73 13.48 3.11
CA VAL A 81 12.76 12.40 2.99
C VAL A 81 11.55 12.87 2.18
N ALA A 82 11.14 12.06 1.21
CA ALA A 82 9.97 12.32 0.38
C ALA A 82 9.10 11.07 0.25
N LEU A 83 7.81 11.28 -0.04
CA LEU A 83 6.88 10.22 -0.41
C LEU A 83 6.48 10.36 -1.88
N TYR A 84 6.33 9.21 -2.53
CA TYR A 84 5.77 9.12 -3.87
C TYR A 84 4.59 8.17 -3.86
N HIS A 85 3.48 8.61 -4.44
CA HIS A 85 2.22 7.86 -4.44
C HIS A 85 1.74 7.63 -5.87
N GLY A 86 1.37 6.38 -6.18
CA GLY A 86 0.81 5.99 -7.47
C GLY A 86 -0.70 5.75 -7.42
N ASN A 87 -1.28 5.34 -8.55
CA ASN A 87 -2.74 5.20 -8.74
C ASN A 87 -3.51 4.40 -7.65
N PRO A 88 -3.02 3.30 -7.04
CA PRO A 88 -3.83 2.59 -6.05
C PRO A 88 -4.03 3.37 -4.74
N SER A 89 -3.18 4.35 -4.43
CA SER A 89 -3.33 5.14 -3.18
C SER A 89 -4.56 6.03 -3.18
N GLY A 90 -5.01 6.49 -4.36
CA GLY A 90 -6.16 7.39 -4.51
C GLY A 90 -7.49 6.76 -4.09
N TRP A 91 -7.55 5.43 -4.01
CA TRP A 91 -8.73 4.65 -3.67
C TRP A 91 -8.75 4.15 -2.22
N SER A 92 -7.73 4.51 -1.41
CA SER A 92 -7.65 4.20 0.02
C SER A 92 -7.56 5.48 0.83
N TYR A 93 -8.65 5.81 1.54
CA TYR A 93 -8.71 7.00 2.39
C TYR A 93 -7.67 6.95 3.52
N SER A 94 -7.46 5.76 4.12
CA SER A 94 -6.51 5.57 5.20
C SER A 94 -5.08 5.85 4.74
N HIS A 95 -4.68 5.32 3.58
CA HIS A 95 -3.37 5.59 3.02
C HIS A 95 -3.11 7.11 2.89
N ARG A 96 -4.09 7.88 2.41
CA ARG A 96 -3.93 9.32 2.19
C ARG A 96 -3.73 10.07 3.51
N ILE A 97 -4.52 9.73 4.53
CA ILE A 97 -4.40 10.31 5.88
C ILE A 97 -3.05 9.95 6.50
N PHE A 98 -2.73 8.65 6.57
CA PHE A 98 -1.48 8.19 7.16
C PHE A 98 -0.25 8.77 6.47
N SER A 99 -0.25 8.87 5.14
CA SER A 99 0.91 9.39 4.41
C SER A 99 1.16 10.87 4.67
N ALA A 100 0.10 11.67 4.74
CA ALA A 100 0.20 13.11 5.02
C ALA A 100 0.67 13.35 6.47
N ASP A 101 0.00 12.73 7.44
CA ASP A 101 0.36 12.89 8.84
C ASP A 101 1.77 12.38 9.14
N TRP A 102 2.19 11.30 8.48
CA TRP A 102 3.53 10.74 8.66
C TRP A 102 4.64 11.64 8.12
N ILE A 103 4.47 12.21 6.93
CA ILE A 103 5.50 13.10 6.35
C ILE A 103 5.59 14.42 7.13
N ASP A 104 4.47 14.92 7.64
CA ASP A 104 4.42 16.10 8.53
C ASP A 104 5.08 15.78 9.87
N ALA A 105 4.83 14.61 10.47
CA ALA A 105 5.46 14.18 11.71
C ALA A 105 6.99 14.05 11.61
N LEU A 106 7.51 13.73 10.41
CA LEU A 106 8.96 13.73 10.16
C LEU A 106 9.56 15.14 10.01
N GLY A 107 8.72 16.17 9.88
CA GLY A 107 9.10 17.55 9.58
C GLY A 107 9.41 17.77 8.10
N SER A 108 9.01 16.84 7.23
CA SER A 108 9.33 16.81 5.80
C SER A 108 8.17 17.32 4.93
N GLY A 109 7.06 17.73 5.54
CA GLY A 109 5.91 18.32 4.86
C GLY A 109 6.27 19.61 4.12
N HIS A 110 5.47 19.95 3.10
CA HIS A 110 5.58 21.22 2.35
C HIS A 110 5.01 22.44 3.12
N SER A 111 4.63 22.24 4.38
CA SER A 111 4.08 23.27 5.26
C SER A 111 5.19 23.83 6.17
N ALA A 112 6.16 24.53 5.58
CA ALA A 112 7.11 25.41 6.28
C ALA A 112 7.38 26.64 5.42
#